data_AF-A0A832S8W1-F1
#
_entry.id   AF-A0A832S8W1-F1
#
_cell.length_a   1.000
_cell.length_b   1.000
_cell.length_c   1.000
_cell.angle_alpha   90.00
_cell.angle_beta   90.00
_cell.angle_gamma   90.00
#
_symmetry.space_group_name_H-M   'P 1'
#
loop_
_entity.id
_entity.type
_entity.pdbx_description
1 polymer ?
#
loop_
_entity_poly.entity_id
_entity_poly.type
_entity_poly.pdbx_seq_one_letter_code
_entity_poly.pdbx_strand_id
1 'polypeptide(L)'
;MSADEIGIVKIALVSCGSEYSGVQPEFEAAAARVNAKFIYPEIDVASIDTIGRDFGLEVASGDLRLMMARAKAVVEGLTKVDGVFITTCFRCAEGAIVRNEVRRYIHKHSDVPVISYSFTERTSAGTLLTRLEALTTVARRRHLLAREVQAGLTAGIDSGSTTTKAVIMKDNKIIGKGWVPTTKVLDSAEKAYSQALEEAGVSREEIQALGTTGYGRFLIGNHFNAQLVQEEITVNSKGAVYLADKQKGSATVIDIGGMDNKAISVEDGIPGMFTMGGICAGASGRFFEMISKRLGVDITELGALAVKGMQENVSMNSYCIVFGIQSLVNSLARGATPEDVAAAACYSVVEQIYEQQLQEVDVKEPLILVGGSSLIEGVPKALGDLLKIDVLVPANSHLIGAVGAALLASGYVEE
;
A
#
# COMPACT_ATOMS: atom_id res chain seq x y z
N MET A 1 32.93 -7.24 13.46
CA MET A 1 31.88 -7.33 12.42
C MET A 1 32.49 -8.10 11.27
N SER A 2 31.95 -9.27 10.93
CA SER A 2 32.39 -10.02 9.74
C SER A 2 32.03 -9.25 8.47
N ALA A 3 32.73 -9.53 7.36
CA ALA A 3 32.42 -8.94 6.06
C ALA A 3 30.96 -9.17 5.61
N ASP A 4 30.29 -10.20 6.16
CA ASP A 4 28.89 -10.55 5.93
C ASP A 4 27.88 -9.59 6.61
N GLU A 5 28.29 -8.73 7.54
CA GLU A 5 27.37 -7.81 8.23
C GLU A 5 27.22 -6.45 7.52
N ILE A 6 27.97 -6.18 6.45
CA ILE A 6 27.95 -4.92 5.73
C ILE A 6 26.76 -4.92 4.76
N GLY A 7 25.70 -4.16 5.09
CA GLY A 7 24.54 -3.95 4.22
C GLY A 7 23.29 -4.78 4.53
N ILE A 8 23.29 -5.55 5.62
CA ILE A 8 22.08 -6.19 6.16
C ILE A 8 21.23 -5.12 6.88
N VAL A 9 19.93 -5.06 6.54
CA VAL A 9 18.97 -4.19 7.25
C VAL A 9 18.65 -4.77 8.62
N LYS A 10 18.90 -4.01 9.68
CA LYS A 10 18.55 -4.38 11.05
C LYS A 10 17.15 -3.88 11.37
N ILE A 11 16.21 -4.80 11.56
CA ILE A 11 14.82 -4.48 11.88
C ILE A 11 14.59 -4.75 13.37
N ALA A 12 14.22 -3.73 14.14
CA ALA A 12 13.77 -3.92 15.52
C ALA A 12 12.46 -4.71 15.52
N LEU A 13 12.45 -5.88 16.16
CA LEU A 13 11.24 -6.63 16.43
C LEU A 13 10.63 -6.13 17.74
N VAL A 14 9.59 -5.31 17.63
CA VAL A 14 8.88 -4.70 18.77
C VAL A 14 7.59 -5.47 18.98
N SER A 15 7.64 -6.44 19.87
CA SER A 15 6.59 -7.43 20.10
C SER A 15 6.34 -7.69 21.57
N CYS A 16 5.13 -8.18 21.88
CA CYS A 16 4.71 -8.60 23.22
C CYS A 16 5.28 -9.98 23.61
N GLY A 17 6.54 -10.24 23.27
CA GLY A 17 7.21 -11.53 23.45
C GLY A 17 8.57 -11.53 22.75
N SER A 18 9.48 -12.40 23.17
CA SER A 18 10.79 -12.57 22.53
C SER A 18 10.79 -13.62 21.43
N GLU A 19 9.77 -14.47 21.32
CA GLU A 19 9.67 -15.47 20.26
C GLU A 19 8.22 -15.95 20.15
N TYR A 20 7.72 -16.14 18.92
CA TYR A 20 6.40 -16.70 18.68
C TYR A 20 6.51 -18.09 18.04
N SER A 21 6.37 -19.13 18.89
CA SER A 21 6.39 -20.53 18.47
C SER A 21 5.31 -20.80 17.42
N GLY A 22 5.72 -20.92 16.15
CA GLY A 22 4.85 -21.19 15.00
C GLY A 22 4.85 -20.12 13.90
N VAL A 23 5.17 -18.86 14.23
CA VAL A 23 5.21 -17.77 13.23
C VAL A 23 6.61 -17.18 13.08
N GLN A 24 7.46 -17.32 14.10
CA GLN A 24 8.84 -16.82 14.06
C GLN A 24 9.65 -17.30 12.84
N PRO A 25 9.58 -18.58 12.40
CA PRO A 25 10.31 -19.03 11.21
C PRO A 25 9.86 -18.30 9.93
N GLU A 26 8.59 -17.91 9.84
CA GLU A 26 8.04 -17.17 8.71
C GLU A 26 8.53 -15.72 8.69
N PHE A 27 8.71 -15.11 9.87
CA PHE A 27 9.34 -13.79 10.02
C PHE A 27 10.78 -13.84 9.52
N GLU A 28 11.55 -14.79 10.00
CA GLU A 28 12.97 -14.97 9.64
C GLU A 28 13.15 -15.30 8.16
N ALA A 29 12.32 -16.19 7.61
CA ALA A 29 12.34 -16.52 6.18
C ALA A 29 12.01 -15.31 5.31
N ALA A 30 11.03 -14.48 5.69
CA ALA A 30 10.70 -13.27 4.95
C ALA A 30 11.83 -12.23 5.03
N ALA A 31 12.42 -12.01 6.21
CA ALA A 31 13.52 -11.08 6.41
C ALA A 31 14.78 -11.48 5.62
N ALA A 32 15.12 -12.77 5.61
CA ALA A 32 16.26 -13.29 4.86
C ALA A 32 16.13 -13.02 3.35
N ARG A 33 14.91 -13.14 2.80
CA ARG A 33 14.63 -12.89 1.37
C ARG A 33 14.84 -11.43 0.94
N VAL A 34 14.85 -10.49 1.89
CA VAL A 34 15.04 -9.05 1.63
C VAL A 34 16.38 -8.55 2.19
N ASN A 35 17.31 -9.45 2.51
CA ASN A 35 18.61 -9.15 3.12
C ASN A 35 18.47 -8.33 4.41
N ALA A 36 17.54 -8.74 5.27
CA ALA A 36 17.29 -8.14 6.57
C ALA A 36 17.38 -9.17 7.70
N LYS A 37 17.59 -8.70 8.93
CA LYS A 37 17.52 -9.51 10.15
C LYS A 37 16.70 -8.81 11.22
N PHE A 38 15.87 -9.58 11.91
CA PHE A 38 15.22 -9.11 13.12
C PHE A 38 16.21 -9.07 14.28
N ILE A 39 16.14 -8.01 15.07
CA ILE A 39 16.87 -7.90 16.33
C ILE A 39 15.90 -7.46 17.43
N TYR A 40 16.12 -7.95 18.65
CA TYR A 40 15.37 -7.50 19.81
C TYR A 40 16.10 -6.31 20.44
N PRO A 41 15.46 -5.13 20.54
CA PRO A 41 16.08 -4.01 21.24
C PRO A 41 16.38 -4.37 22.69
N GLU A 42 17.60 -4.05 23.14
CA GLU A 42 17.96 -4.15 24.55
C GLU A 42 17.27 -3.02 25.33
N ILE A 43 16.86 -3.30 26.57
CA ILE A 43 16.12 -2.36 27.40
C ILE A 43 16.74 -2.28 28.79
N ASP A 44 16.52 -1.15 29.47
CA ASP A 44 16.72 -1.08 30.92
C ASP A 44 15.51 -1.68 31.62
N VAL A 45 15.71 -2.78 32.37
CA VAL A 45 14.66 -3.49 33.10
C VAL A 45 13.98 -2.57 34.12
N ALA A 46 14.69 -1.59 34.68
CA ALA A 46 14.13 -0.64 35.63
C ALA A 46 13.05 0.27 34.99
N SER A 47 13.07 0.43 33.66
CA SER A 47 12.10 1.26 32.94
C SER A 47 10.73 0.60 32.77
N ILE A 48 10.63 -0.73 32.88
CA ILE A 48 9.41 -1.51 32.58
C ILE A 48 8.25 -1.09 33.50
N ASP A 49 8.51 -0.86 34.77
CA ASP A 49 7.46 -0.53 35.75
C ASP A 49 6.96 0.91 35.63
N THR A 50 7.71 1.80 34.98
CA THR A 50 7.33 3.19 34.76
C THR A 50 6.90 3.50 33.34
N ILE A 51 7.05 2.55 32.40
CA ILE A 51 6.84 2.77 30.97
C ILE A 51 5.42 3.23 30.63
N GLY A 52 4.42 2.84 31.43
CA GLY A 52 3.04 3.26 31.22
C GLY A 52 2.87 4.78 31.25
N ARG A 53 3.67 5.48 32.07
CA ARG A 53 3.68 6.94 32.15
C ARG A 53 4.24 7.61 30.89
N ASP A 54 5.26 7.02 30.29
CA ASP A 54 5.89 7.56 29.06
C ASP A 54 4.91 7.56 27.88
N PHE A 55 4.03 6.55 27.82
CA PHE A 55 3.03 6.39 26.76
C PHE A 55 1.65 6.95 27.13
N GLY A 56 1.43 7.31 28.40
CA GLY A 56 0.10 7.66 28.91
C GLY A 56 -0.89 6.49 28.88
N LEU A 57 -0.38 5.25 28.90
CA LEU A 57 -1.16 4.01 28.78
C LEU A 57 -0.63 2.98 29.77
N GLU A 58 -1.40 2.68 30.82
CA GLU A 58 -1.09 1.61 31.76
C GLU A 58 -1.66 0.28 31.27
N VAL A 59 -0.83 -0.78 31.27
CA VAL A 59 -1.22 -2.13 30.83
C VAL A 59 -0.82 -3.19 31.85
N ALA A 60 -1.68 -4.19 32.03
CA ALA A 60 -1.45 -5.21 33.05
C ALA A 60 -0.36 -6.20 32.64
N SER A 61 -0.29 -6.51 31.34
CA SER A 61 0.66 -7.49 30.79
C SER A 61 2.11 -6.98 30.87
N GLY A 62 2.98 -7.75 31.53
CA GLY A 62 4.42 -7.50 31.54
C GLY A 62 5.05 -7.54 30.15
N ASP A 63 4.54 -8.41 29.26
CA ASP A 63 5.02 -8.53 27.89
C ASP A 63 4.66 -7.30 27.02
N LEU A 64 3.49 -6.69 27.28
CA LEU A 64 3.12 -5.44 26.61
C LEU A 64 3.94 -4.27 27.15
N ARG A 65 4.23 -4.22 28.46
CA ARG A 65 5.18 -3.23 29.01
C ARG A 65 6.58 -3.40 28.44
N LEU A 66 7.05 -4.64 28.25
CA LEU A 66 8.31 -4.94 27.57
C LEU A 66 8.31 -4.44 26.12
N MET A 67 7.22 -4.64 25.38
CA MET A 67 7.05 -4.13 24.03
C MET A 67 7.18 -2.60 23.98
N MET A 68 6.54 -1.89 24.92
CA MET A 68 6.63 -0.43 25.05
C MET A 68 8.06 0.03 25.40
N ALA A 69 8.74 -0.68 26.30
CA ALA A 69 10.12 -0.38 26.67
C ALA A 69 11.09 -0.57 25.48
N ARG A 70 10.89 -1.62 24.67
CA ARG A 70 11.66 -1.83 23.43
C ARG A 70 11.47 -0.71 22.42
N ALA A 71 10.25 -0.20 22.29
CA ALA A 71 9.97 0.96 21.44
C ALA A 71 10.69 2.22 21.92
N LYS A 72 10.69 2.47 23.23
CA LYS A 72 11.46 3.56 23.84
C LYS A 72 12.96 3.43 23.59
N ALA A 73 13.52 2.23 23.75
CA ALA A 73 14.94 1.98 23.47
C ALA A 73 15.34 2.23 22.01
N VAL A 74 14.44 1.97 21.04
CA VAL A 74 14.67 2.32 19.63
C VAL A 74 14.70 3.84 19.46
N VAL A 75 13.73 4.55 20.04
CA VAL A 75 13.63 6.03 19.96
C VAL A 75 14.83 6.72 20.62
N GLU A 76 15.27 6.24 21.78
CA GLU A 76 16.43 6.77 22.50
C GLU A 76 17.77 6.41 21.84
N GLY A 77 17.76 5.60 20.78
CA GLY A 77 18.96 5.21 20.04
C GLY A 77 19.87 4.23 20.79
N LEU A 78 19.35 3.56 21.83
CA LEU A 78 20.08 2.51 22.57
C LEU A 78 20.39 1.32 21.66
N THR A 79 19.48 1.02 20.73
CA THR A 79 19.67 0.00 19.70
C THR A 79 19.66 0.64 18.32
N LYS A 80 20.77 0.55 17.59
CA LYS A 80 20.86 1.04 16.20
C LYS A 80 20.13 0.10 15.24
N VAL A 81 19.05 0.61 14.63
CA VAL A 81 18.21 -0.11 13.66
C VAL A 81 17.91 0.75 12.44
N ASP A 82 17.62 0.08 11.34
CA ASP A 82 17.27 0.68 10.06
C ASP A 82 15.75 0.72 9.83
N GLY A 83 14.98 -0.06 10.62
CA GLY A 83 13.52 -0.10 10.58
C GLY A 83 12.93 -0.78 11.81
N VAL A 84 11.62 -0.64 12.00
CA VAL A 84 10.87 -1.25 13.10
C VAL A 84 9.74 -2.10 12.55
N PHE A 85 9.59 -3.30 13.10
CA PHE A 85 8.45 -4.17 12.87
C PHE A 85 7.72 -4.41 14.18
N ILE A 86 6.56 -3.79 14.31
CA ILE A 86 5.70 -3.88 15.48
C ILE A 86 4.70 -5.00 15.25
N THR A 87 4.61 -5.94 16.19
CA THR A 87 3.76 -7.11 15.98
C THR A 87 3.14 -7.69 17.24
N THR A 88 1.88 -8.11 17.13
CA THR A 88 1.10 -8.75 18.20
C THR A 88 0.15 -9.80 17.63
N CYS A 89 -0.34 -10.72 18.47
CA CYS A 89 -1.38 -11.67 18.09
C CYS A 89 -2.71 -10.94 17.82
N PHE A 90 -3.41 -11.31 16.74
CA PHE A 90 -4.69 -10.69 16.36
C PHE A 90 -5.82 -10.83 17.39
N ARG A 91 -5.73 -11.81 18.29
CA ARG A 91 -6.77 -12.10 19.29
C ARG A 91 -6.68 -11.19 20.53
N CYS A 92 -5.60 -10.42 20.68
CA CYS A 92 -5.36 -9.64 21.88
C CYS A 92 -5.83 -8.19 21.70
N ALA A 93 -6.95 -7.82 22.33
CA ALA A 93 -7.49 -6.46 22.29
C ALA A 93 -6.54 -5.44 22.92
N GLU A 94 -5.98 -5.73 24.10
CA GLU A 94 -4.98 -4.88 24.76
C GLU A 94 -3.73 -4.74 23.88
N GLY A 95 -3.30 -5.83 23.23
CA GLY A 95 -2.20 -5.82 22.26
C GLY A 95 -2.46 -4.94 21.04
N ALA A 96 -3.70 -4.87 20.55
CA ALA A 96 -4.05 -3.96 19.46
C ALA A 96 -3.91 -2.48 19.86
N ILE A 97 -4.36 -2.13 21.08
CA ILE A 97 -4.22 -0.78 21.64
C ILE A 97 -2.73 -0.42 21.80
N VAL A 98 -1.96 -1.31 22.44
CA VAL A 98 -0.51 -1.09 22.66
C VAL A 98 0.25 -1.01 21.35
N ARG A 99 -0.06 -1.85 20.36
CA ARG A 99 0.55 -1.78 19.02
C ARG A 99 0.34 -0.42 18.38
N ASN A 100 -0.87 0.14 18.51
CA ASN A 100 -1.19 1.47 17.99
C ASN A 100 -0.45 2.59 18.73
N GLU A 101 -0.37 2.54 20.05
CA GLU A 101 0.33 3.57 20.83
C GLU A 101 1.85 3.48 20.68
N VAL A 102 2.41 2.26 20.60
CA VAL A 102 3.82 2.02 20.29
C VAL A 102 4.20 2.58 18.92
N ARG A 103 3.36 2.31 17.91
CA ARG A 103 3.51 2.86 16.56
C ARG A 103 3.53 4.39 16.57
N ARG A 104 2.54 5.02 17.22
CA ARG A 104 2.45 6.48 17.34
C ARG A 104 3.64 7.09 18.08
N TYR A 105 4.09 6.44 19.15
CA TYR A 105 5.24 6.89 19.92
C TYR A 105 6.52 6.93 19.08
N ILE A 106 6.83 5.86 18.34
CA ILE A 106 8.01 5.82 17.48
C ILE A 106 7.90 6.90 16.39
N HIS A 107 6.74 7.01 15.73
CA HIS A 107 6.54 7.99 14.67
C HIS A 107 6.74 9.45 15.14
N LYS A 108 6.29 9.79 16.35
CA LYS A 108 6.41 11.15 16.89
C LYS A 108 7.83 11.53 17.31
N HIS A 109 8.69 10.55 17.56
CA HIS A 109 9.99 10.78 18.19
C HIS A 109 11.17 10.22 17.38
N SER A 110 10.93 9.64 16.21
CA SER A 110 11.96 9.02 15.37
C SER A 110 11.55 9.00 13.90
N ASP A 111 12.55 9.14 13.02
CA ASP A 111 12.39 9.00 11.56
C ASP A 111 12.58 7.56 11.07
N VAL A 112 12.77 6.60 11.99
CA VAL A 112 12.96 5.19 11.63
C VAL A 112 11.65 4.66 11.02
N PRO A 113 11.68 4.03 9.84
CA PRO A 113 10.47 3.54 9.20
C PRO A 113 9.84 2.41 10.01
N VAL A 114 8.51 2.42 10.12
CA VAL A 114 7.75 1.51 10.98
C VAL A 114 6.70 0.76 10.18
N ILE A 115 6.64 -0.55 10.39
CA ILE A 115 5.52 -1.39 9.97
C ILE A 115 4.85 -1.99 11.19
N SER A 116 3.52 -1.95 11.20
CA SER A 116 2.69 -2.66 12.17
C SER A 116 2.04 -3.88 11.48
N TYR A 117 2.06 -5.03 12.16
CA TYR A 117 1.40 -6.23 11.67
C TYR A 117 0.73 -6.98 12.81
N SER A 118 -0.51 -7.40 12.59
CA SER A 118 -1.23 -8.28 13.50
C SER A 118 -1.21 -9.70 12.93
N PHE A 119 -0.43 -10.59 13.53
CA PHE A 119 -0.26 -11.94 12.99
C PHE A 119 -1.39 -12.88 13.40
N THR A 120 -1.59 -13.91 12.58
CA THR A 120 -2.49 -15.03 12.84
C THR A 120 -1.69 -16.32 12.91
N GLU A 121 -2.32 -17.41 13.34
CA GLU A 121 -1.71 -18.74 13.32
C GLU A 121 -1.34 -19.23 11.90
N ARG A 122 -1.78 -18.54 10.84
CA ARG A 122 -1.52 -18.88 9.43
C ARG A 122 -0.68 -17.85 8.68
N THR A 123 -0.01 -16.94 9.39
CA THR A 123 0.91 -15.99 8.76
C THR A 123 1.99 -16.75 7.99
N SER A 124 2.28 -16.32 6.76
CA SER A 124 3.33 -16.91 5.92
C SER A 124 4.34 -15.86 5.48
N ALA A 125 5.56 -16.30 5.17
CA ALA A 125 6.63 -15.44 4.68
C ALA A 125 6.22 -14.69 3.41
N GLY A 126 5.40 -15.32 2.56
CA GLY A 126 4.83 -14.70 1.37
C GLY A 126 3.92 -13.51 1.68
N THR A 127 3.16 -13.55 2.79
CA THR A 127 2.28 -12.44 3.18
C THR A 127 3.06 -11.26 3.78
N LEU A 128 4.26 -11.53 4.30
CA LEU A 128 5.14 -10.55 4.92
C LEU A 128 6.12 -9.93 3.94
N LEU A 129 6.42 -10.63 2.84
CA LEU A 129 7.48 -10.26 1.91
C LEU A 129 7.35 -8.82 1.42
N THR A 130 6.19 -8.45 0.85
CA THR A 130 5.95 -7.09 0.35
C THR A 130 6.13 -6.03 1.44
N ARG A 131 5.70 -6.32 2.67
CA ARG A 131 5.87 -5.42 3.82
C ARG A 131 7.36 -5.21 4.12
N LEU A 132 8.14 -6.28 4.23
CA LEU A 132 9.56 -6.18 4.53
C LEU A 132 10.37 -5.63 3.35
N GLU A 133 9.97 -5.88 2.11
CA GLU A 133 10.54 -5.25 0.92
C GLU A 133 10.33 -3.73 0.96
N ALA A 134 9.12 -3.26 1.28
CA ALA A 134 8.85 -1.83 1.42
C ALA A 134 9.68 -1.20 2.55
N LEU A 135 9.72 -1.84 3.73
CA LEU A 135 10.53 -1.36 4.88
C LEU A 135 12.01 -1.23 4.52
N THR A 136 12.58 -2.28 3.93
CA THR A 136 13.99 -2.31 3.54
C THR A 136 14.29 -1.33 2.41
N THR A 137 13.34 -1.11 1.50
CA THR A 137 13.47 -0.09 0.46
C THR A 137 13.51 1.31 1.06
N VAL A 138 12.60 1.64 1.97
CA VAL A 138 12.59 2.95 2.65
C VAL A 138 13.89 3.16 3.43
N ALA A 139 14.37 2.12 4.11
CA ALA A 139 15.61 2.15 4.88
C ALA A 139 16.87 2.33 4.00
N ARG A 140 16.98 1.61 2.87
CA ARG A 140 18.21 1.56 2.06
C ARG A 140 18.23 2.50 0.86
N ARG A 141 17.06 2.78 0.28
CA ARG A 141 16.90 3.46 -1.00
C ARG A 141 16.20 4.81 -0.86
N ARG A 142 16.34 5.47 0.30
CA ARG A 142 15.76 6.80 0.54
C ARG A 142 16.15 7.82 -0.53
N HIS A 143 17.40 7.78 -1.01
CA HIS A 143 17.89 8.65 -2.09
C HIS A 143 17.12 8.45 -3.42
N LEU A 144 16.78 7.20 -3.76
CA LEU A 144 15.98 6.86 -4.94
C LEU A 144 14.56 7.40 -4.79
N LEU A 145 13.96 7.28 -3.59
CA LEU A 145 12.61 7.74 -3.29
C LEU A 145 12.52 9.28 -3.20
N ALA A 146 13.61 9.97 -2.85
CA ALA A 146 13.68 11.43 -2.81
C ALA A 146 13.68 12.08 -4.21
N ARG A 147 13.75 11.30 -5.29
CA ARG A 147 13.79 11.83 -6.66
C ARG A 147 12.46 12.49 -7.04
N GLU A 148 12.48 13.77 -7.37
CA GLU A 148 11.25 14.55 -7.66
C GLU A 148 10.95 14.69 -9.17
N VAL A 149 11.92 14.46 -10.03
CA VAL A 149 11.83 14.76 -11.47
C VAL A 149 12.22 13.58 -12.34
N GLN A 150 11.34 13.13 -13.23
CA GLN A 150 11.64 12.16 -14.28
C GLN A 150 12.51 12.83 -15.36
N ALA A 151 13.65 12.21 -15.67
CA ALA A 151 14.64 12.73 -16.63
C ALA A 151 14.97 11.65 -17.67
N GLY A 152 15.20 12.06 -18.91
CA GLY A 152 15.49 11.14 -20.01
C GLY A 152 14.25 10.42 -20.50
N LEU A 153 14.43 9.42 -21.37
CA LEU A 153 13.38 8.60 -21.96
C LEU A 153 13.31 7.26 -21.20
N THR A 154 12.33 7.11 -20.33
CA THR A 154 12.19 5.92 -19.47
C THR A 154 10.82 5.28 -19.54
N ALA A 155 10.76 3.98 -19.28
CA ALA A 155 9.52 3.23 -19.23
C ALA A 155 9.23 2.70 -17.82
N GLY A 156 7.95 2.51 -17.52
CA GLY A 156 7.51 1.83 -16.31
C GLY A 156 6.40 0.85 -16.63
N ILE A 157 6.46 -0.36 -16.07
CA ILE A 157 5.45 -1.41 -16.24
C ILE A 157 4.94 -1.86 -14.87
N ASP A 158 3.65 -1.65 -14.62
CA ASP A 158 2.92 -2.16 -13.46
C ASP A 158 2.12 -3.40 -13.86
N SER A 159 2.56 -4.58 -13.42
CA SER A 159 1.82 -5.83 -13.61
C SER A 159 1.02 -6.17 -12.35
N GLY A 160 -0.18 -5.59 -12.27
CA GLY A 160 -1.14 -5.83 -11.20
C GLY A 160 -1.96 -7.12 -11.40
N SER A 161 -2.76 -7.45 -10.40
CA SER A 161 -3.61 -8.66 -10.38
C SER A 161 -4.65 -8.73 -11.49
N THR A 162 -5.23 -7.58 -11.84
CA THR A 162 -6.39 -7.48 -12.75
C THR A 162 -6.01 -6.80 -14.05
N THR A 163 -5.09 -5.83 -14.01
CA THR A 163 -4.65 -5.06 -15.16
C THR A 163 -3.15 -4.80 -15.13
N THR A 164 -2.54 -4.89 -16.31
CA THR A 164 -1.15 -4.51 -16.56
C THR A 164 -1.13 -3.16 -17.27
N LYS A 165 -0.29 -2.25 -16.81
CA LYS A 165 -0.14 -0.90 -17.37
C LYS A 165 1.31 -0.64 -17.71
N ALA A 166 1.52 0.14 -18.76
CA ALA A 166 2.83 0.63 -19.13
C ALA A 166 2.76 2.13 -19.43
N VAL A 167 3.81 2.85 -19.10
CA VAL A 167 3.94 4.28 -19.38
C VAL A 167 5.33 4.54 -19.93
N ILE A 168 5.40 5.36 -20.99
CA ILE A 168 6.64 5.96 -21.49
C ILE A 168 6.66 7.43 -21.04
N MET A 169 7.75 7.83 -20.40
CA MET A 169 7.97 9.21 -19.97
C MET A 169 9.22 9.80 -20.60
N LYS A 170 9.13 11.09 -20.98
CA LYS A 170 10.27 11.91 -21.38
C LYS A 170 10.23 13.24 -20.63
N ASP A 171 11.27 13.50 -19.84
CA ASP A 171 11.47 14.76 -19.11
C ASP A 171 10.19 15.27 -18.40
N ASN A 172 9.66 14.47 -17.48
CA ASN A 172 8.42 14.67 -16.72
C ASN A 172 7.11 14.56 -17.48
N LYS A 173 7.13 14.27 -18.78
CA LYS A 173 5.91 14.13 -19.58
C LYS A 173 5.61 12.67 -19.87
N ILE A 174 4.39 12.25 -19.60
CA ILE A 174 3.87 10.99 -20.12
C ILE A 174 3.62 11.18 -21.62
N ILE A 175 4.33 10.42 -22.46
CA ILE A 175 4.23 10.51 -23.92
C ILE A 175 3.58 9.27 -24.55
N GLY A 176 3.40 8.19 -23.78
CA GLY A 176 2.65 7.02 -24.24
C GLY A 176 2.17 6.15 -23.08
N LYS A 177 1.05 5.46 -23.28
CA LYS A 177 0.34 4.68 -22.27
C LYS A 177 -0.14 3.36 -22.85
N GLY A 178 -0.13 2.34 -22.03
CA GLY A 178 -0.75 1.05 -22.32
C GLY A 178 -1.50 0.56 -21.11
N TRP A 179 -2.70 0.03 -21.32
CA TRP A 179 -3.53 -0.49 -20.24
C TRP A 179 -4.36 -1.66 -20.74
N VAL A 180 -4.07 -2.85 -20.23
CA VAL A 180 -4.72 -4.09 -20.66
C VAL A 180 -5.09 -4.97 -19.47
N PRO A 181 -6.08 -5.87 -19.60
CA PRO A 181 -6.33 -6.90 -18.61
C PRO A 181 -5.10 -7.81 -18.41
N THR A 182 -4.79 -8.13 -17.15
CA THR A 182 -3.78 -9.12 -16.81
C THR A 182 -4.37 -10.51 -17.04
N THR A 183 -3.79 -11.27 -17.96
CA THR A 183 -4.13 -12.68 -18.15
C THR A 183 -2.86 -13.51 -17.99
N LYS A 184 -2.11 -13.71 -19.07
CA LYS A 184 -0.74 -14.21 -19.01
C LYS A 184 0.18 -13.02 -18.76
N VAL A 185 0.88 -13.03 -17.62
CA VAL A 185 1.67 -11.89 -17.12
C VAL A 185 2.61 -11.31 -18.20
N LEU A 186 3.38 -12.17 -18.88
CA LEU A 186 4.31 -11.74 -19.94
C LEU A 186 3.58 -11.19 -21.16
N ASP A 187 2.59 -11.91 -21.71
CA ASP A 187 1.83 -11.47 -22.89
C ASP A 187 1.11 -10.14 -22.64
N SER A 188 0.50 -9.98 -21.45
CA SER A 188 -0.14 -8.72 -21.04
C SER A 188 0.87 -7.58 -20.91
N ALA A 189 2.06 -7.84 -20.36
CA ALA A 189 3.11 -6.83 -20.25
C ALA A 189 3.69 -6.43 -21.60
N GLU A 190 3.96 -7.39 -22.48
CA GLU A 190 4.36 -7.17 -23.87
C GLU A 190 3.34 -6.31 -24.62
N LYS A 191 2.05 -6.63 -24.46
CA LYS A 191 0.97 -5.87 -25.10
C LYS A 191 0.85 -4.44 -24.56
N ALA A 192 0.82 -4.26 -23.24
CA ALA A 192 0.75 -2.93 -22.63
C ALA A 192 1.97 -2.09 -23.03
N TYR A 193 3.16 -2.66 -22.97
CA TYR A 193 4.39 -1.94 -23.31
C TYR A 193 4.42 -1.56 -24.79
N SER A 194 4.03 -2.46 -25.69
CA SER A 194 3.96 -2.16 -27.13
C SER A 194 2.97 -1.05 -27.45
N GLN A 195 1.79 -1.02 -26.79
CA GLN A 195 0.82 0.08 -26.95
C GLN A 195 1.42 1.42 -26.49
N ALA A 196 2.12 1.42 -25.35
CA ALA A 196 2.73 2.63 -24.82
C ALA A 196 3.87 3.16 -25.73
N LEU A 197 4.66 2.28 -26.33
CA LEU A 197 5.71 2.63 -27.29
C LEU A 197 5.13 3.17 -28.60
N GLU A 198 4.07 2.54 -29.11
CA GLU A 198 3.36 2.99 -30.33
C GLU A 198 2.78 4.39 -30.13
N GLU A 199 2.09 4.64 -29.00
CA GLU A 199 1.55 5.97 -28.69
C GLU A 199 2.67 7.02 -28.53
N ALA A 200 3.81 6.63 -27.95
CA ALA A 200 4.97 7.51 -27.79
C ALA A 200 5.75 7.75 -29.09
N GLY A 201 5.57 6.90 -30.11
CA GLY A 201 6.33 6.97 -31.36
C GLY A 201 7.83 6.67 -31.18
N VAL A 202 8.19 5.81 -30.23
CA VAL A 202 9.58 5.42 -29.93
C VAL A 202 9.76 3.91 -29.99
N SER A 203 10.97 3.45 -30.27
CA SER A 203 11.33 2.03 -30.25
C SER A 203 11.79 1.57 -28.86
N ARG A 204 11.85 0.24 -28.65
CA ARG A 204 12.30 -0.34 -27.36
C ARG A 204 13.76 0.01 -27.05
N GLU A 205 14.58 0.11 -28.09
CA GLU A 205 16.02 0.36 -28.02
C GLU A 205 16.34 1.80 -27.61
N GLU A 206 15.39 2.73 -27.78
CA GLU A 206 15.53 4.13 -27.35
C GLU A 206 15.28 4.31 -25.84
N ILE A 207 14.65 3.34 -25.19
CA ILE A 207 14.33 3.41 -23.75
C ILE A 207 15.61 3.26 -22.92
N GLN A 208 15.98 4.33 -22.22
CA GLN A 208 17.24 4.43 -21.47
C GLN A 208 17.20 3.67 -20.15
N ALA A 209 16.03 3.60 -19.52
CA ALA A 209 15.82 2.80 -18.31
C ALA A 209 14.36 2.34 -18.20
N LEU A 210 14.16 1.14 -17.66
CA LEU A 210 12.86 0.53 -17.44
C LEU A 210 12.70 0.10 -15.98
N GLY A 211 11.58 0.49 -15.39
CA GLY A 211 11.16 0.04 -14.07
C GLY A 211 9.97 -0.92 -14.13
N THR A 212 9.93 -1.90 -13.22
CA THR A 212 8.79 -2.80 -13.06
C THR A 212 8.27 -2.83 -11.63
N THR A 213 6.94 -2.93 -11.51
CA THR A 213 6.23 -3.04 -10.23
C THR A 213 5.01 -3.96 -10.33
N GLY A 214 4.29 -4.09 -9.22
CA GLY A 214 3.14 -4.96 -9.04
C GLY A 214 3.51 -6.41 -8.74
N TYR A 215 2.49 -7.27 -8.72
CA TYR A 215 2.60 -8.71 -8.46
C TYR A 215 3.51 -9.43 -9.47
N GLY A 216 3.48 -9.03 -10.73
CA GLY A 216 4.27 -9.64 -11.80
C GLY A 216 5.72 -9.15 -11.91
N ARG A 217 6.14 -8.17 -11.11
CA ARG A 217 7.37 -7.36 -11.31
C ARG A 217 8.65 -8.14 -11.55
N PHE A 218 8.85 -9.26 -10.86
CA PHE A 218 10.08 -10.06 -10.99
C PHE A 218 10.12 -10.78 -12.34
N LEU A 219 8.99 -11.37 -12.74
CA LEU A 219 8.87 -12.09 -14.00
C LEU A 219 9.07 -11.12 -15.18
N ILE A 220 8.38 -9.98 -15.16
CA ILE A 220 8.52 -8.97 -16.21
C ILE A 220 9.87 -8.25 -16.15
N GLY A 221 10.42 -8.04 -14.95
CA GLY A 221 11.72 -7.40 -14.76
C GLY A 221 12.85 -8.22 -15.37
N ASN A 222 12.85 -9.53 -15.15
CA ASN A 222 13.79 -10.44 -15.79
C ASN A 222 13.60 -10.50 -17.31
N HIS A 223 12.36 -10.52 -17.77
CA HIS A 223 12.03 -10.61 -19.20
C HIS A 223 12.47 -9.36 -20.00
N PHE A 224 12.25 -8.17 -19.44
CA PHE A 224 12.63 -6.90 -20.08
C PHE A 224 14.00 -6.37 -19.67
N ASN A 225 14.76 -7.13 -18.87
CA ASN A 225 16.04 -6.71 -18.30
C ASN A 225 15.95 -5.33 -17.60
N ALA A 226 14.93 -5.16 -16.76
CA ALA A 226 14.61 -3.91 -16.08
C ALA A 226 15.72 -3.50 -15.10
N GLN A 227 16.13 -2.23 -15.15
CA GLN A 227 17.11 -1.65 -14.24
C GLN A 227 16.54 -1.53 -12.82
N LEU A 228 15.22 -1.34 -12.72
CA LEU A 228 14.51 -1.26 -11.44
C LEU A 228 13.41 -2.32 -11.38
N VAL A 229 13.50 -3.21 -10.40
CA VAL A 229 12.39 -4.09 -9.99
C VAL A 229 12.03 -3.73 -8.56
N GLN A 230 10.86 -3.15 -8.36
CA GLN A 230 10.49 -2.54 -7.09
C GLN A 230 9.06 -2.88 -6.69
N GLU A 231 8.83 -3.09 -5.40
CA GLU A 231 7.50 -3.43 -4.88
C GLU A 231 6.52 -2.25 -4.96
N GLU A 232 5.22 -2.54 -4.95
CA GLU A 232 4.17 -1.58 -5.28
C GLU A 232 3.89 -0.51 -4.22
N ILE A 233 4.11 -0.74 -2.93
CA ILE A 233 3.89 0.27 -1.87
C ILE A 233 4.72 1.53 -2.15
N THR A 234 6.03 1.36 -2.35
CA THR A 234 6.98 2.44 -2.59
C THR A 234 6.79 3.08 -3.96
N VAL A 235 6.54 2.27 -4.99
CA VAL A 235 6.34 2.79 -6.35
C VAL A 235 5.02 3.53 -6.49
N ASN A 236 3.92 2.96 -5.99
CA ASN A 236 2.57 3.51 -6.13
C ASN A 236 2.41 4.80 -5.31
N SER A 237 2.91 4.82 -4.07
CA SER A 237 2.89 6.04 -3.24
C SER A 237 3.68 7.16 -3.91
N LYS A 238 4.86 6.86 -4.46
CA LYS A 238 5.67 7.83 -5.19
C LYS A 238 4.98 8.33 -6.46
N GLY A 239 4.41 7.42 -7.25
CA GLY A 239 3.64 7.77 -8.45
C GLY A 239 2.41 8.63 -8.13
N ALA A 240 1.72 8.34 -7.01
CA ALA A 240 0.55 9.08 -6.56
C ALA A 240 0.88 10.54 -6.23
N VAL A 241 1.88 10.78 -5.37
CA VAL A 241 2.30 12.14 -5.00
C VAL A 241 2.93 12.90 -6.17
N TYR A 242 3.59 12.20 -7.10
CA TYR A 242 4.14 12.79 -8.32
C TYR A 242 3.01 13.31 -9.24
N LEU A 243 2.02 12.46 -9.56
CA LEU A 243 0.90 12.87 -10.41
C LEU A 243 0.00 13.93 -9.77
N ALA A 244 -0.05 13.97 -8.45
CA ALA A 244 -0.79 14.96 -7.67
C ALA A 244 -0.07 16.31 -7.51
N ASP A 245 1.21 16.41 -7.89
CA ASP A 245 2.08 17.54 -7.56
C ASP A 245 2.13 17.83 -6.04
N LYS A 246 2.25 16.75 -5.25
CA LYS A 246 2.28 16.74 -3.77
C LYS A 246 3.48 15.99 -3.22
N GLN A 247 4.64 16.16 -3.86
CA GLN A 247 5.87 15.47 -3.46
C GLN A 247 6.53 16.05 -2.20
N LYS A 248 6.05 17.17 -1.66
CA LYS A 248 6.60 17.84 -0.47
C LYS A 248 5.55 17.94 0.64
N GLY A 249 6.02 17.83 1.88
CA GLY A 249 5.17 17.77 3.07
C GLY A 249 4.44 16.44 3.20
N SER A 250 3.39 16.44 4.01
CA SER A 250 2.63 15.24 4.30
C SER A 250 1.50 15.01 3.31
N ALA A 251 1.18 13.73 3.06
CA ALA A 251 0.02 13.29 2.29
C ALA A 251 -0.42 11.89 2.75
N THR A 252 -1.65 11.52 2.41
CA THR A 252 -2.14 10.15 2.55
C THR A 252 -2.55 9.63 1.19
N VAL A 253 -2.04 8.47 0.80
CA VAL A 253 -2.40 7.80 -0.45
C VAL A 253 -3.29 6.61 -0.10
N ILE A 254 -4.48 6.57 -0.70
CA ILE A 254 -5.36 5.39 -0.71
C ILE A 254 -5.30 4.80 -2.13
N ASP A 255 -4.72 3.61 -2.27
CA ASP A 255 -4.67 2.87 -3.53
C ASP A 255 -5.70 1.73 -3.49
N ILE A 256 -6.76 1.85 -4.31
CA ILE A 256 -7.78 0.81 -4.43
C ILE A 256 -7.55 0.07 -5.76
N GLY A 257 -6.89 -1.08 -5.63
CA GLY A 257 -6.55 -1.97 -6.73
C GLY A 257 -7.66 -2.95 -7.07
N GLY A 258 -7.34 -3.91 -7.93
CA GLY A 258 -8.30 -4.91 -8.40
C GLY A 258 -8.62 -5.99 -7.37
N MET A 259 -7.64 -6.43 -6.58
CA MET A 259 -7.82 -7.46 -5.54
C MET A 259 -7.53 -6.97 -4.13
N ASP A 260 -6.78 -5.90 -3.96
CA ASP A 260 -6.37 -5.37 -2.66
C ASP A 260 -6.56 -3.86 -2.59
N ASN A 261 -6.39 -3.32 -1.39
CA ASN A 261 -6.35 -1.89 -1.13
C ASN A 261 -5.23 -1.55 -0.15
N LYS A 262 -4.76 -0.31 -0.19
CA LYS A 262 -3.65 0.17 0.63
C LYS A 262 -3.95 1.57 1.12
N ALA A 263 -3.60 1.83 2.38
CA ALA A 263 -3.48 3.17 2.91
C ALA A 263 -2.02 3.42 3.26
N ILE A 264 -1.45 4.52 2.77
CA ILE A 264 -0.03 4.83 2.88
C ILE A 264 0.10 6.31 3.28
N SER A 265 0.70 6.57 4.43
CA SER A 265 1.19 7.91 4.77
C SER A 265 2.47 8.19 3.99
N VAL A 266 2.61 9.42 3.50
CA VAL A 266 3.76 9.88 2.73
C VAL A 266 4.25 11.19 3.35
N GLU A 267 5.56 11.34 3.47
CA GLU A 267 6.22 12.57 3.91
C GLU A 267 7.36 12.88 2.94
N ASP A 268 7.35 14.06 2.33
CA ASP A 268 8.33 14.49 1.32
C ASP A 268 8.55 13.45 0.20
N GLY A 269 7.43 12.87 -0.24
CA GLY A 269 7.39 11.88 -1.31
C GLY A 269 7.96 10.50 -0.93
N ILE A 270 8.27 10.29 0.35
CA ILE A 270 8.76 9.02 0.87
C ILE A 270 7.63 8.36 1.66
N PRO A 271 7.24 7.11 1.34
CA PRO A 271 6.25 6.39 2.11
C PRO A 271 6.77 6.14 3.53
N GLY A 272 5.94 6.49 4.50
CA GLY A 272 6.14 6.15 5.90
C GLY A 272 5.34 4.90 6.24
N MET A 273 4.36 5.10 7.10
CA MET A 273 3.48 4.04 7.58
C MET A 273 2.46 3.64 6.53
N PHE A 274 2.22 2.34 6.41
CA PHE A 274 1.22 1.81 5.51
C PHE A 274 0.55 0.57 6.09
N THR A 275 -0.64 0.29 5.57
CA THR A 275 -1.33 -0.97 5.77
C THR A 275 -1.88 -1.48 4.45
N MET A 276 -2.07 -2.79 4.37
CA MET A 276 -2.61 -3.47 3.20
C MET A 276 -3.79 -4.32 3.64
N GLY A 277 -4.89 -4.17 2.93
CA GLY A 277 -6.17 -4.82 3.20
C GLY A 277 -6.75 -5.41 1.92
N GLY A 278 -8.04 -5.73 1.95
CA GLY A 278 -8.74 -6.22 0.77
C GLY A 278 -8.40 -7.66 0.36
N ILE A 279 -7.67 -8.44 1.17
CA ILE A 279 -7.45 -9.89 0.90
C ILE A 279 -8.80 -10.60 0.68
N CYS A 280 -9.85 -10.15 1.37
CA CYS A 280 -11.22 -10.45 1.00
C CYS A 280 -11.67 -9.45 -0.08
N ALA A 281 -12.03 -9.95 -1.27
CA ALA A 281 -12.39 -9.16 -2.45
C ALA A 281 -13.59 -8.19 -2.28
N GLY A 282 -14.19 -8.10 -1.08
CA GLY A 282 -15.29 -7.19 -0.75
C GLY A 282 -14.92 -5.70 -0.73
N ALA A 283 -13.62 -5.36 -0.63
CA ALA A 283 -13.13 -3.99 -0.57
C ALA A 283 -12.18 -3.62 -1.73
N SER A 284 -12.40 -4.19 -2.92
CA SER A 284 -11.51 -3.97 -4.08
C SER A 284 -12.27 -3.78 -5.39
N GLY A 285 -11.54 -3.43 -6.45
CA GLY A 285 -12.07 -3.26 -7.80
C GLY A 285 -12.88 -4.46 -8.30
N ARG A 286 -12.56 -5.68 -7.85
CA ARG A 286 -13.32 -6.88 -8.19
C ARG A 286 -14.76 -6.83 -7.72
N PHE A 287 -15.05 -6.20 -6.59
CA PHE A 287 -16.42 -5.99 -6.15
C PHE A 287 -17.18 -5.13 -7.15
N PHE A 288 -16.61 -4.00 -7.58
CA PHE A 288 -17.21 -3.13 -8.59
C PHE A 288 -17.47 -3.83 -9.92
N GLU A 289 -16.55 -4.67 -10.39
CA GLU A 289 -16.76 -5.49 -11.60
C GLU A 289 -17.94 -6.45 -11.47
N MET A 290 -18.17 -7.01 -10.28
CA MET A 290 -19.30 -7.91 -10.04
C MET A 290 -20.61 -7.12 -9.95
N ILE A 291 -20.58 -5.92 -9.38
CA ILE A 291 -21.76 -5.06 -9.27
C ILE A 291 -22.17 -4.51 -10.63
N SER A 292 -21.23 -4.01 -11.44
CA SER A 292 -21.54 -3.50 -12.79
C SER A 292 -22.20 -4.57 -13.65
N LYS A 293 -21.63 -5.79 -13.66
CA LYS A 293 -22.23 -6.96 -14.33
C LYS A 293 -23.63 -7.28 -13.82
N ARG A 294 -23.86 -7.16 -12.51
CA ARG A 294 -25.17 -7.44 -11.93
C ARG A 294 -26.21 -6.40 -12.31
N LEU A 295 -25.80 -5.14 -12.41
CA LEU A 295 -26.65 -4.04 -12.88
C LEU A 295 -26.82 -4.02 -14.40
N GLY A 296 -26.04 -4.81 -15.14
CA GLY A 296 -26.11 -4.89 -16.60
C GLY A 296 -25.47 -3.69 -17.30
N VAL A 297 -24.48 -3.06 -16.67
CA VAL A 297 -23.78 -1.86 -17.16
C VAL A 297 -22.27 -2.09 -17.25
N ASP A 298 -21.57 -1.28 -18.05
CA ASP A 298 -20.12 -1.29 -18.06
C ASP A 298 -19.55 -0.71 -16.75
N ILE A 299 -18.36 -1.14 -16.33
CA ILE A 299 -17.74 -0.61 -15.11
C ILE A 299 -17.47 0.89 -15.19
N THR A 300 -17.22 1.43 -16.39
CA THR A 300 -17.03 2.87 -16.63
C THR A 300 -18.30 3.69 -16.38
N GLU A 301 -19.48 3.07 -16.47
CA GLU A 301 -20.77 3.71 -16.22
C GLU A 301 -21.17 3.69 -14.74
N LEU A 302 -20.53 2.82 -13.93
CA LEU A 302 -20.87 2.61 -12.53
C LEU A 302 -20.72 3.89 -11.69
N GLY A 303 -19.69 4.70 -11.97
CA GLY A 303 -19.44 5.95 -11.26
C GLY A 303 -20.58 6.96 -11.44
N ALA A 304 -20.99 7.18 -12.69
CA ALA A 304 -22.07 8.10 -13.05
C ALA A 304 -23.45 7.67 -12.51
N LEU A 305 -23.66 6.36 -12.31
CA LEU A 305 -24.83 5.84 -11.60
C LEU A 305 -24.75 6.10 -10.10
N ALA A 306 -23.60 5.78 -9.49
CA ALA A 306 -23.40 5.91 -8.06
C ALA A 306 -23.57 7.34 -7.55
N VAL A 307 -23.16 8.36 -8.31
CA VAL A 307 -23.32 9.76 -7.89
C VAL A 307 -24.77 10.23 -7.81
N LYS A 308 -25.70 9.56 -8.52
CA LYS A 308 -27.14 9.88 -8.57
C LYS A 308 -27.95 9.17 -7.49
N GLY A 309 -27.41 8.10 -6.90
CA GLY A 309 -28.10 7.29 -5.90
C GLY A 309 -27.88 7.79 -4.47
N MET A 310 -28.66 7.23 -3.55
CA MET A 310 -28.48 7.39 -2.11
C MET A 310 -28.10 6.05 -1.49
N GLN A 311 -26.92 6.00 -0.87
CA GLN A 311 -26.40 4.76 -0.29
C GLN A 311 -27.28 4.23 0.85
N GLU A 312 -27.93 5.13 1.59
CA GLU A 312 -28.80 4.83 2.74
C GLU A 312 -30.03 4.00 2.37
N ASN A 313 -30.45 4.04 1.09
CA ASN A 313 -31.59 3.29 0.59
C ASN A 313 -31.31 1.78 0.47
N VAL A 314 -30.04 1.37 0.61
CA VAL A 314 -29.61 -0.01 0.42
C VAL A 314 -28.80 -0.46 1.63
N SER A 315 -29.45 -1.27 2.48
CA SER A 315 -28.74 -1.93 3.58
C SER A 315 -27.82 -3.03 3.04
N MET A 316 -26.52 -2.91 3.36
CA MET A 316 -25.50 -3.87 2.95
C MET A 316 -24.74 -4.48 4.12
N ASN A 317 -24.30 -5.72 3.93
CA ASN A 317 -23.20 -6.31 4.70
C ASN A 317 -21.91 -6.18 3.87
N SER A 318 -21.05 -5.26 4.27
CA SER A 318 -19.91 -4.78 3.49
C SER A 318 -18.72 -5.74 3.47
N TYR A 319 -18.50 -6.53 4.53
CA TYR A 319 -17.25 -7.30 4.73
C TYR A 319 -17.01 -8.49 3.80
N CYS A 320 -18.05 -9.14 3.30
CA CYS A 320 -17.92 -10.35 2.47
C CYS A 320 -18.52 -10.11 1.11
N ILE A 321 -17.73 -10.27 0.04
CA ILE A 321 -18.17 -10.05 -1.34
C ILE A 321 -19.46 -10.84 -1.68
N VAL A 322 -19.58 -12.07 -1.18
CA VAL A 322 -20.74 -12.93 -1.42
C VAL A 322 -22.00 -12.37 -0.75
N PHE A 323 -21.89 -11.97 0.52
CA PHE A 323 -23.01 -11.40 1.27
C PHE A 323 -23.34 -9.97 0.83
N GLY A 324 -22.34 -9.19 0.42
CA GLY A 324 -22.52 -7.86 -0.18
C GLY A 324 -23.35 -7.97 -1.46
N ILE A 325 -22.98 -8.86 -2.38
CA ILE A 325 -23.78 -9.11 -3.59
C ILE A 325 -25.18 -9.57 -3.23
N GLN A 326 -25.35 -10.52 -2.31
CA GLN A 326 -26.67 -10.98 -1.88
C GLN A 326 -27.54 -9.83 -1.32
N SER A 327 -26.95 -8.92 -0.56
CA SER A 327 -27.62 -7.73 -0.01
C SER A 327 -28.13 -6.79 -1.11
N LEU A 328 -27.31 -6.56 -2.13
CA LEU A 328 -27.69 -5.75 -3.29
C LEU A 328 -28.81 -6.39 -4.11
N VAL A 329 -28.73 -7.70 -4.33
CA VAL A 329 -29.80 -8.47 -5.01
C VAL A 329 -31.13 -8.35 -4.27
N ASN A 330 -31.11 -8.53 -2.96
CA ASN A 330 -32.31 -8.41 -2.14
C ASN A 330 -32.87 -6.99 -2.13
N SER A 331 -32.02 -5.97 -2.27
CA SER A 331 -32.45 -4.58 -2.30
C SER A 331 -33.08 -4.21 -3.65
N LEU A 332 -32.52 -4.66 -4.77
CA LEU A 332 -33.16 -4.56 -6.09
C LEU A 332 -34.53 -5.26 -6.10
N ALA A 333 -34.63 -6.46 -5.52
CA ALA A 333 -35.90 -7.19 -5.42
C ALA A 333 -36.95 -6.47 -4.57
N ARG A 334 -36.53 -5.60 -3.65
CA ARG A 334 -37.40 -4.74 -2.82
C ARG A 334 -37.70 -3.39 -3.47
N GLY A 335 -37.21 -3.12 -4.67
CA GLY A 335 -37.48 -1.90 -5.43
C GLY A 335 -36.44 -0.79 -5.28
N ALA A 336 -35.26 -1.08 -4.72
CA ALA A 336 -34.14 -0.13 -4.77
C ALA A 336 -33.73 0.13 -6.22
N THR A 337 -33.31 1.36 -6.52
CA THR A 337 -32.88 1.73 -7.87
C THR A 337 -31.45 1.23 -8.17
N PRO A 338 -31.08 1.03 -9.45
CA PRO A 338 -29.69 0.76 -9.83
C PRO A 338 -28.70 1.81 -9.32
N GLU A 339 -29.12 3.08 -9.29
CA GLU A 339 -28.35 4.21 -8.78
C GLU A 339 -28.07 4.04 -7.28
N ASP A 340 -29.08 3.73 -6.47
CA ASP A 340 -28.90 3.50 -5.02
C ASP A 340 -27.96 2.32 -4.75
N VAL A 341 -28.07 1.25 -5.56
CA VAL A 341 -27.19 0.09 -5.45
C VAL A 341 -25.75 0.41 -5.82
N ALA A 342 -25.53 1.20 -6.86
CA ALA A 342 -24.19 1.67 -7.25
C ALA A 342 -23.58 2.58 -6.17
N ALA A 343 -24.39 3.48 -5.59
CA ALA A 343 -23.98 4.37 -4.50
C ALA A 343 -23.57 3.57 -3.25
N ALA A 344 -24.41 2.62 -2.85
CA ALA A 344 -24.13 1.73 -1.73
C ALA A 344 -22.87 0.89 -1.98
N ALA A 345 -22.67 0.37 -3.19
CA ALA A 345 -21.47 -0.40 -3.53
C ALA A 345 -20.19 0.42 -3.32
N CYS A 346 -20.19 1.70 -3.75
CA CYS A 346 -19.06 2.61 -3.51
C CYS A 346 -18.85 2.87 -2.02
N TYR A 347 -19.92 3.18 -1.29
CA TYR A 347 -19.87 3.42 0.16
C TYR A 347 -19.34 2.21 0.93
N SER A 348 -19.79 0.99 0.62
CA SER A 348 -19.35 -0.25 1.26
C SER A 348 -17.85 -0.51 1.16
N VAL A 349 -17.23 -0.23 0.01
CA VAL A 349 -15.77 -0.38 -0.16
C VAL A 349 -15.03 0.64 0.70
N VAL A 350 -15.51 1.89 0.68
CA VAL A 350 -14.93 3.00 1.44
C VAL A 350 -15.06 2.78 2.95
N GLU A 351 -16.22 2.31 3.42
CA GLU A 351 -16.49 1.98 4.82
C GLU A 351 -15.51 0.93 5.34
N GLN A 352 -15.26 -0.14 4.57
CA GLN A 352 -14.28 -1.16 4.95
C GLN A 352 -12.85 -0.61 5.03
N ILE A 353 -12.45 0.28 4.12
CA ILE A 353 -11.13 0.92 4.18
C ILE A 353 -11.03 1.78 5.46
N TYR A 354 -12.08 2.53 5.77
CA TYR A 354 -12.13 3.35 7.00
C TYR A 354 -12.02 2.49 8.27
N GLU A 355 -12.77 1.41 8.36
CA GLU A 355 -12.82 0.56 9.55
C GLU A 355 -11.56 -0.31 9.72
N GLN A 356 -10.97 -0.78 8.61
CA GLN A 356 -9.86 -1.74 8.66
C GLN A 356 -8.48 -1.08 8.54
N GLN A 357 -8.35 -0.02 7.74
CA GLN A 357 -7.06 0.55 7.39
C GLN A 357 -6.79 1.89 8.05
N LEU A 358 -7.77 2.79 8.07
CA LEU A 358 -7.56 4.15 8.59
C LEU A 358 -7.46 4.21 10.11
N GLN A 359 -7.64 3.08 10.80
CA GLN A 359 -7.27 2.91 12.21
C GLN A 359 -5.76 2.70 12.40
N GLU A 360 -5.07 2.19 11.38
CA GLU A 360 -3.64 1.85 11.40
C GLU A 360 -2.76 2.88 10.69
N VAL A 361 -3.35 3.85 9.99
CA VAL A 361 -2.64 4.92 9.28
C VAL A 361 -3.23 6.26 9.71
N ASP A 362 -2.38 7.17 10.18
CA ASP A 362 -2.82 8.51 10.52
C ASP A 362 -3.10 9.28 9.22
N VAL A 363 -4.36 9.69 9.03
CA VAL A 363 -4.79 10.41 7.83
C VAL A 363 -4.27 11.84 7.88
N LYS A 364 -3.35 12.17 6.97
CA LYS A 364 -2.80 13.51 6.72
C LYS A 364 -3.29 14.04 5.36
N GLU A 365 -3.60 15.33 5.29
CA GLU A 365 -3.99 15.99 4.05
C GLU A 365 -2.78 16.43 3.21
N PRO A 366 -2.85 16.36 1.87
CA PRO A 366 -4.02 15.95 1.08
C PRO A 366 -4.22 14.43 1.08
N LEU A 367 -5.49 14.02 1.02
CA LEU A 367 -5.87 12.63 0.80
C LEU A 367 -5.96 12.35 -0.70
N ILE A 368 -5.06 11.53 -1.21
CA ILE A 368 -4.90 11.21 -2.63
C ILE A 368 -5.47 9.81 -2.90
N LEU A 369 -6.50 9.71 -3.73
CA LEU A 369 -7.11 8.44 -4.12
C LEU A 369 -6.60 8.02 -5.50
N VAL A 370 -6.07 6.79 -5.59
CA VAL A 370 -5.44 6.24 -6.79
C VAL A 370 -5.85 4.79 -7.04
N GLY A 371 -5.34 4.20 -8.11
CA GLY A 371 -5.73 2.86 -8.57
C GLY A 371 -6.94 2.91 -9.52
N GLY A 372 -7.30 1.77 -10.10
CA GLY A 372 -8.38 1.71 -11.10
C GLY A 372 -9.74 2.17 -10.58
N SER A 373 -10.02 1.91 -9.29
CA SER A 373 -11.28 2.29 -8.66
C SER A 373 -11.40 3.79 -8.39
N SER A 374 -10.31 4.55 -8.43
CA SER A 374 -10.36 6.02 -8.32
C SER A 374 -11.10 6.68 -9.48
N LEU A 375 -11.25 5.99 -10.62
CA LEU A 375 -12.00 6.47 -11.79
C LEU A 375 -13.52 6.30 -11.66
N ILE A 376 -13.98 5.55 -10.66
CA ILE A 376 -15.40 5.36 -10.39
C ILE A 376 -15.83 6.53 -9.51
N GLU A 377 -16.43 7.57 -10.09
CA GLU A 377 -16.75 8.86 -9.41
C GLU A 377 -17.48 8.72 -8.06
N GLY A 378 -18.27 7.67 -7.87
CA GLY A 378 -18.92 7.36 -6.59
C GLY A 378 -17.95 7.06 -5.44
N VAL A 379 -16.75 6.56 -5.73
CA VAL A 379 -15.72 6.21 -4.74
C VAL A 379 -15.09 7.45 -4.09
N PRO A 380 -14.50 8.42 -4.83
CA PRO A 380 -14.00 9.64 -4.21
C PRO A 380 -15.11 10.44 -3.52
N LYS A 381 -16.34 10.46 -4.07
CA LYS A 381 -17.51 11.07 -3.41
C LYS A 381 -17.79 10.42 -2.06
N ALA A 382 -17.97 9.09 -2.02
CA ALA A 382 -18.26 8.37 -0.78
C ALA A 382 -17.13 8.50 0.25
N LEU A 383 -15.87 8.50 -0.20
CA LEU A 383 -14.70 8.68 0.66
C LEU A 383 -14.66 10.09 1.27
N GLY A 384 -14.92 11.14 0.48
CA GLY A 384 -15.02 12.50 0.97
C GLY A 384 -16.20 12.70 1.93
N ASP A 385 -17.35 12.10 1.62
CA ASP A 385 -18.53 12.14 2.46
C ASP A 385 -18.32 11.44 3.81
N LEU A 386 -17.62 10.29 3.82
CA LEU A 386 -17.33 9.53 5.04
C LEU A 386 -16.29 10.23 5.91
N LEU A 387 -15.18 10.68 5.32
CA LEU A 387 -14.06 11.26 6.06
C LEU A 387 -14.19 12.75 6.35
N LYS A 388 -15.12 13.44 5.67
CA LYS A 388 -15.26 14.90 5.72
C LYS A 388 -13.97 15.63 5.31
N ILE A 389 -13.26 15.06 4.34
CA ILE A 389 -11.99 15.57 3.77
C ILE A 389 -12.13 15.62 2.25
N ASP A 390 -11.53 16.64 1.62
CA ASP A 390 -11.46 16.71 0.17
C ASP A 390 -10.54 15.62 -0.40
N VAL A 391 -11.08 14.79 -1.28
CA VAL A 391 -10.33 13.70 -1.93
C VAL A 391 -9.73 14.18 -3.24
N LEU A 392 -8.41 14.17 -3.33
CA LEU A 392 -7.67 14.48 -4.55
C LEU A 392 -7.53 13.23 -5.43
N VAL A 393 -8.07 13.25 -6.64
CA VAL A 393 -7.84 12.21 -7.66
C VAL A 393 -6.99 12.82 -8.79
N PRO A 394 -5.70 12.47 -8.91
CA PRO A 394 -4.86 13.04 -9.95
C PRO A 394 -5.20 12.49 -11.34
N ALA A 395 -4.89 13.24 -12.39
CA ALA A 395 -5.00 12.74 -13.76
C ALA A 395 -4.11 11.50 -13.94
N ASN A 396 -4.62 10.48 -14.65
CA ASN A 396 -3.95 9.18 -14.79
C ASN A 396 -3.72 8.42 -13.47
N SER A 397 -4.56 8.64 -12.45
CA SER A 397 -4.53 7.95 -11.15
C SER A 397 -4.46 6.41 -11.22
N HIS A 398 -4.94 5.79 -12.31
CA HIS A 398 -4.87 4.34 -12.55
C HIS A 398 -3.50 3.85 -13.08
N LEU A 399 -2.63 4.78 -13.51
CA LEU A 399 -1.28 4.51 -14.04
C LEU A 399 -0.17 4.75 -13.02
N ILE A 400 -0.51 5.09 -11.77
CA ILE A 400 0.45 5.46 -10.71
C ILE A 400 1.62 4.48 -10.55
N GLY A 401 1.39 3.16 -10.63
CA GLY A 401 2.48 2.19 -10.53
C GLY A 401 3.46 2.27 -11.69
N ALA A 402 2.95 2.42 -12.92
CA ALA A 402 3.80 2.57 -14.11
C ALA A 402 4.51 3.93 -14.12
N VAL A 403 3.83 5.01 -13.73
CA VAL A 403 4.44 6.35 -13.60
C VAL A 403 5.53 6.35 -12.53
N GLY A 404 5.23 5.82 -11.35
CA GLY A 404 6.20 5.70 -10.26
C GLY A 404 7.41 4.86 -10.68
N ALA A 405 7.20 3.77 -11.43
CA ALA A 405 8.29 2.93 -11.91
C ALA A 405 9.19 3.66 -12.91
N ALA A 406 8.62 4.38 -13.88
CA ALA A 406 9.39 5.20 -14.83
C ALA A 406 10.14 6.34 -14.13
N LEU A 407 9.47 6.99 -13.16
CA LEU A 407 10.08 8.03 -12.33
C LEU A 407 11.24 7.47 -11.50
N LEU A 408 11.15 6.30 -10.89
CA LEU A 408 12.27 5.78 -10.11
C LEU A 408 13.37 5.22 -11.03
N ALA A 409 13.01 4.59 -12.15
CA ALA A 409 13.95 4.04 -13.13
C ALA A 409 14.87 5.10 -13.77
N SER A 410 14.43 6.36 -13.86
CA SER A 410 15.27 7.45 -14.38
C SER A 410 16.45 7.81 -13.47
N GLY A 411 16.56 7.22 -12.28
CA GLY A 411 17.82 7.23 -11.50
C GLY A 411 18.92 6.34 -12.08
N TYR A 412 18.62 5.54 -13.09
CA TYR A 412 19.55 4.61 -13.76
C TYR A 412 19.89 5.05 -15.19
N VAL A 413 19.42 6.21 -15.63
CA VAL A 413 19.82 6.79 -16.92
C VAL A 413 21.27 7.24 -16.77
N GLU A 414 22.18 6.66 -17.56
CA GLU A 414 23.57 7.08 -17.61
C GLU A 414 23.66 8.49 -18.22
N GLU A 415 24.44 9.38 -17.58
CA GLU A 415 24.72 10.74 -18.09
C GLU A 415 25.59 10.75 -19.34
#